data_AF-A0A4U2Y8J6-F1
#
_entry.id   AF-A0A4U2Y8J6-F1
#
_cell.length_a   1.000
_cell.length_b   1.000
_cell.length_c   1.000
_cell.angle_alpha   90.00
_cell.angle_beta   90.00
_cell.angle_gamma   90.00
#
_symmetry.space_group_name_H-M   'P 1'
#
loop_
_entity.id
_entity.type
_entity.pdbx_description
1 polymer ?
#
loop_
_entity_poly.entity_id
_entity_poly.type
_entity_poly.pdbx_seq_one_letter_code
_entity_poly.pdbx_strand_id
1 'polypeptide(L)' 'MKKFEKGIIYFFSFIFFPIGLIVWIVSLFNQNQQFKSVGRTALYFAATSFCIQILRGVLNFVLYTNTTLNY' A
#
# COMPACT_ATOMS: atom_id res chain seq x y z
N MET A 1 -4.79 0.05 -18.91
CA MET A 1 -5.79 0.31 -17.84
C MET A 1 -6.38 1.69 -18.01
N LYS A 2 -7.70 1.79 -17.94
CA LYS A 2 -8.43 3.06 -17.98
C LYS A 2 -8.09 3.90 -16.73
N LYS A 3 -8.20 5.23 -16.80
CA LYS A 3 -7.94 6.14 -15.66
C LYS A 3 -8.74 5.73 -14.40
N PHE A 4 -9.95 5.23 -14.59
CA PHE A 4 -10.83 4.74 -13.53
C PHE A 4 -10.26 3.52 -12.79
N GLU A 5 -9.80 2.49 -13.51
CA GLU A 5 -9.20 1.28 -12.93
C GLU A 5 -7.96 1.63 -12.09
N LYS A 6 -7.11 2.53 -12.60
CA LYS A 6 -5.95 3.04 -11.84
C LYS A 6 -6.39 3.74 -10.55
N GLY A 7 -7.42 4.58 -10.61
CA GLY A 7 -7.97 5.27 -9.45
C GLY A 7 -8.45 4.30 -8.36
N ILE A 8 -9.15 3.25 -8.76
CA ILE A 8 -9.61 2.18 -7.86
C ILE A 8 -8.43 1.49 -7.17
N ILE A 9 -7.41 1.08 -7.93
CA ILE A 9 -6.24 0.40 -7.38
C ILE A 9 -5.54 1.28 -6.33
N TYR A 10 -5.39 2.57 -6.61
CA TYR A 10 -4.74 3.50 -5.68
C TYR A 10 -5.59 3.74 -4.43
N PHE A 11 -6.90 3.87 -4.58
CA PHE A 11 -7.80 4.05 -3.44
C PHE A 11 -7.77 2.84 -2.51
N PHE A 12 -7.87 1.63 -3.06
CA PHE A 12 -7.77 0.41 -2.26
C PHE A 12 -6.38 0.22 -1.65
N SER A 13 -5.30 0.55 -2.36
CA SER A 13 -3.95 0.51 -1.79
C SER A 13 -3.79 1.48 -0.61
N PHE A 14 -4.40 2.66 -0.69
CA PHE A 14 -4.38 3.63 0.42
C PHE A 14 -5.12 3.09 1.66
N ILE A 15 -6.21 2.34 1.48
CA ILE A 15 -7.02 1.77 2.57
C ILE A 15 -6.38 0.50 3.14
N PHE A 16 -5.89 -0.41 2.29
CA PHE A 16 -5.36 -1.69 2.73
C PHE A 16 -4.03 -1.58 3.47
N PHE A 17 -3.24 -0.53 3.21
CA PHE A 17 -2.01 -0.28 3.95
C PHE A 17 -2.24 -0.10 5.47
N PRO A 18 -3.01 0.91 5.95
CA PRO A 18 -3.24 1.10 7.37
C PRO A 18 -4.03 -0.06 7.99
N ILE A 19 -5.01 -0.62 7.29
CA ILE A 19 -5.79 -1.75 7.81
C ILE A 19 -4.91 -2.99 8.00
N GLY A 20 -4.10 -3.34 7.00
CA GLY A 20 -3.22 -4.51 7.08
C GLY A 20 -2.15 -4.36 8.18
N LEU A 21 -1.66 -3.13 8.39
CA LEU A 21 -0.75 -2.82 9.51
C LEU A 21 -1.43 -3.02 10.86
N ILE A 22 -2.64 -2.50 11.05
CA ILE A 22 -3.40 -2.66 12.32
C ILE A 22 -3.64 -4.14 12.60
N VAL A 23 -4.12 -4.89 11.61
CA VAL A 23 -4.40 -6.33 11.76
C VAL A 23 -3.12 -7.11 12.09
N TRP A 24 -2.00 -6.77 11.46
CA TRP A 24 -0.71 -7.37 11.78
C TRP A 24 -0.26 -7.05 13.21
N ILE A 25 -0.36 -5.79 13.66
CA ILE A 25 0.00 -5.38 15.02
C ILE A 25 -0.86 -6.13 16.06
N VAL A 26 -2.19 -6.16 15.87
CA VAL A 26 -3.10 -6.87 16.79
C VAL A 26 -2.79 -8.37 16.82
N SER A 27 -2.43 -8.96 15.68
CA SER A 27 -2.04 -10.36 15.57
C SER A 27 -0.80 -10.72 16.39
N LEU A 28 0.16 -9.79 16.56
CA LEU A 28 1.37 -10.05 17.35
C LEU A 28 1.08 -10.32 18.82
N PHE A 29 0.04 -9.69 19.38
CA PHE A 29 -0.37 -9.87 20.77
C PHE A 29 -1.24 -11.12 20.99
N ASN A 30 -1.63 -11.81 19.93
CA ASN A 30 -2.46 -13.00 20.03
C ASN A 30 -1.59 -14.27 20.14
N GLN A 31 -1.89 -15.13 21.13
CA GLN A 31 -1.20 -16.40 21.33
C GLN A 31 -1.67 -17.49 20.35
N ASN A 32 -2.83 -17.31 19.71
CA ASN A 32 -3.37 -18.27 18.75
C ASN A 32 -2.59 -18.25 17.41
N GLN A 33 -2.09 -19.41 17.01
CA GLN A 33 -1.28 -19.59 15.80
C GLN A 33 -2.03 -19.23 14.50
N GLN A 34 -3.35 -19.43 14.47
CA GLN A 34 -4.18 -19.05 13.33
C GLN A 34 -4.21 -17.53 13.16
N PHE A 35 -4.33 -16.78 14.26
CA PHE A 35 -4.28 -15.31 14.23
C PHE A 35 -2.91 -14.78 13.81
N LYS A 36 -1.82 -15.46 14.18
CA LYS A 36 -0.47 -15.15 13.69
C LYS A 36 -0.31 -15.40 12.18
N SER A 37 -1.01 -16.38 11.63
CA SER A 37 -1.03 -16.63 10.18
C SER A 37 -1.77 -15.50 9.45
N VAL A 38 -2.96 -15.13 9.93
CA VAL A 38 -3.76 -14.03 9.36
C VAL A 38 -3.00 -12.71 9.41
N GLY A 39 -2.32 -12.40 10.51
CA GLY A 39 -1.50 -11.19 10.63
C GLY A 39 -0.36 -11.13 9.62
N ARG A 40 0.32 -12.26 9.34
CA ARG A 40 1.36 -12.32 8.31
C ARG A 40 0.79 -12.07 6.92
N THR A 41 -0.35 -12.65 6.60
CA THR A 41 -1.05 -12.35 5.34
C THR A 41 -1.43 -10.88 5.24
N ALA A 42 -1.98 -10.29 6.31
CA ALA A 42 -2.33 -8.87 6.38
C ALA A 42 -1.10 -7.97 6.17
N LEU A 43 0.06 -8.36 6.73
CA LEU A 43 1.33 -7.66 6.50
C LEU A 43 1.75 -7.69 5.03
N TYR A 44 1.62 -8.83 4.33
CA TYR A 44 1.95 -8.91 2.91
C TYR A 44 1.05 -8.01 2.05
N PHE A 45 -0.25 -7.94 2.36
CA PHE A 45 -1.16 -7.00 1.71
C PHE A 45 -0.80 -5.55 2.00
N ALA A 46 -0.46 -5.22 3.25
CA ALA A 46 0.00 -3.88 3.63
C ALA A 46 1.28 -3.48 2.88
N ALA A 47 2.28 -4.36 2.86
CA ALA A 47 3.55 -4.13 2.17
C ALA A 47 3.34 -3.91 0.66
N THR A 48 2.52 -4.75 0.03
CA THR A 48 2.20 -4.61 -1.39
C THR A 48 1.52 -3.26 -1.68
N SER A 49 0.56 -2.89 -0.83
CA SER A 49 -0.15 -1.61 -0.94
C SER A 49 0.79 -0.41 -0.76
N PHE A 50 1.75 -0.52 0.15
CA PHE A 50 2.77 0.50 0.37
C PHE A 50 3.70 0.65 -0.83
N CYS A 51 4.17 -0.46 -1.42
CA CYS A 51 4.99 -0.45 -2.64
C CYS A 51 4.27 0.27 -3.79
N ILE A 52 2.97 0.02 -3.98
CA ILE A 52 2.16 0.71 -5.00
C ILE A 52 2.12 2.23 -4.74
N GLN A 53 1.97 2.63 -3.48
CA GLN A 53 1.95 4.05 -3.11
C GLN A 53 3.31 4.73 -3.32
N ILE A 54 4.42 4.08 -2.95
CA ILE A 54 5.77 4.59 -3.23
C ILE A 54 5.98 4.75 -4.73
N LEU A 55 5.65 3.73 -5.52
CA LEU A 55 5.83 3.77 -6.97
C LEU A 55 5.09 4.97 -7.59
N ARG A 56 3.85 5.21 -7.13
CA ARG A 56 3.06 6.38 -7.53
C ARG A 56 3.72 7.70 -7.10
N GLY A 57 4.22 7.79 -5.88
CA GLY A 57 4.92 8.97 -5.37
C GLY A 57 6.17 9.29 -6.21
N VAL A 58 7.00 8.28 -6.49
CA VAL A 58 8.20 8.42 -7.31
C VAL A 58 7.86 8.82 -8.74
N LEU A 59 6.86 8.18 -9.37
CA LEU A 59 6.42 8.54 -10.72
C LEU A 59 5.95 10.00 -10.79
N ASN A 60 5.15 10.44 -9.83
CA ASN A 60 4.70 11.83 -9.76
C ASN A 60 5.85 12.81 -9.54
N PHE A 61 6.81 12.46 -8.67
CA PHE A 61 8.00 13.27 -8.42
C PHE A 61 8.84 13.43 -9.69
N VAL A 62 9.15 12.31 -10.37
CA VAL A 62 9.92 12.32 -11.63
C VAL A 62 9.21 13.16 -12.69
N LEU A 63 7.90 12.99 -12.88
CA LEU A 63 7.13 13.79 -13.83
C LEU A 63 7.19 15.28 -13.48
N TYR A 64 6.94 15.63 -12.22
CA TYR A 64 6.98 17.01 -11.75
C TYR A 64 8.35 17.63 -12.01
N THR A 65 9.43 16.99 -11.55
CA THR A 65 10.81 17.46 -11.75
C THR A 65 11.13 17.65 -13.23
N ASN A 66 10.80 16.69 -14.11
CA ASN A 66 11.05 16.82 -15.55
C ASN A 66 10.18 17.90 -16.20
N THR A 67 8.94 18.12 -15.75
CA THR A 67 8.14 19.22 -16.29
C THR A 67 8.65 20.57 -15.81
N THR A 68 9.11 20.71 -14.57
CA THR A 68 9.51 22.00 -13.99
C THR A 68 10.93 22.42 -14.38
N LEU A 69 11.84 21.48 -14.69
CA LEU A 69 13.22 21.79 -15.15
C LEU A 69 13.33 22.10 -16.65
N ASN A 70 12.31 21.77 -17.45
CA ASN A 70 12.30 22.00 -18.90
C ASN A 70 11.52 23.28 -19.32
N TYR A 71 11.15 24.13 -18.35
CA TYR A 71 10.66 25.51 -18.55
C TYR A 71 11.64 26.49 -17.91
#